data_AF-R7WG88-F1
#
_entry.id   AF-R7WG88-F1
#
_cell.length_a   1.000
_cell.length_b   1.000
_cell.length_c   1.000
_cell.angle_alpha   90.00
_cell.angle_beta   90.00
_cell.angle_gamma   90.00
#
_symmetry.space_group_name_H-M   'P 1'
#
loop_
_entity.id
_entity.type
_entity.pdbx_description
1 polymer ?
#
loop_
_entity_poly.entity_id
_entity_poly.type
_entity_poly.pdbx_seq_one_letter_code
_entity_poly.pdbx_strand_id
1 'polypeptide(L)'
;MADCIASKRRCADVADGADRLGDLPDSLLQVIISLLGFRQAVQTGVLSRRWKNLWRGMPVVDIDEREFAGDGQTWDRFEDFVDHALTSIPPGTQLDAFRLHVVSCDTATSSRWIRRGLRHLPAAVSIHGTNAGHSLVCWNPHVSSPPRNPFRFRYAAADGLWQQRGMSACAAGFTRRLTTLRLVGAGISRGFFEELGRNCPALEELHAERCLMHMLSLASPVLRRLAVISPVSARMVTVVPGLEAPRLTSLRLDIMYGGEITYGLETGVGPAPQYHLPALTEASLRLTDTSANVHLPDHQAWDWENRKLIAMFLDSMCGFLARLTNIVSLHLHGFIAMALLQKESQEFPVLNNLRNLHLEECDVGLSYQVLTSILRNTPNLEKLALHWCTFEAPPIMNRRKEMASSKLHGSTTPAVFWCKKLKSMDIKCRKEDETHMARVLSEISKGMAPEQWERVKTSDTIVSVE
;
A
#
# COMPACT_ATOMS: atom_id res chain seq x y z
N MET A 1 -15.34 -66.16 68.30
CA MET A 1 -15.51 -64.69 68.37
C MET A 1 -14.10 -64.11 68.39
N ALA A 2 -13.49 -63.88 67.22
CA ALA A 2 -13.54 -62.61 66.47
C ALA A 2 -12.73 -61.55 67.25
N ASP A 3 -11.60 -61.02 66.77
CA ASP A 3 -11.53 -60.26 65.52
C ASP A 3 -10.19 -60.34 64.77
N CYS A 4 -10.34 -60.37 63.45
CA CYS A 4 -9.32 -60.23 62.43
C CYS A 4 -8.92 -58.75 62.26
N ILE A 5 -7.62 -58.44 62.24
CA ILE A 5 -7.11 -57.26 61.52
C ILE A 5 -6.20 -57.77 60.40
N ALA A 6 -6.83 -57.94 59.24
CA ALA A 6 -6.18 -58.31 58.00
C ALA A 6 -5.26 -57.18 57.51
N SER A 7 -4.08 -57.60 57.06
CA SER A 7 -3.14 -56.85 56.23
C SER A 7 -3.85 -56.21 55.04
N LYS A 8 -4.03 -54.89 55.08
CA LYS A 8 -4.51 -54.10 53.94
C LYS A 8 -3.31 -53.59 53.17
N ARG A 9 -2.77 -54.42 52.28
CA ARG A 9 -1.94 -53.96 51.15
C ARG A 9 -2.79 -52.97 50.36
N ARG A 10 -2.53 -51.67 50.52
CA ARG A 10 -2.95 -50.67 49.54
C ARG A 10 -2.00 -50.81 48.37
N CYS A 11 -2.45 -51.48 47.30
CA CYS A 11 -1.99 -51.12 45.97
C CYS A 11 -2.40 -49.66 45.77
N ALA A 12 -1.44 -48.76 45.99
CA ALA A 12 -1.55 -47.44 45.40
C ALA A 12 -1.45 -47.65 43.89
N ASP A 13 -2.57 -47.46 43.22
CA ASP A 13 -2.62 -47.33 41.78
C ASP A 13 -1.83 -46.06 41.44
N VAL A 14 -0.54 -46.24 41.14
CA VAL A 14 0.29 -45.19 40.56
C VAL A 14 -0.20 -45.09 39.14
N ALA A 15 -1.20 -44.25 38.91
CA ALA A 15 -1.38 -43.62 37.61
C ALA A 15 -0.09 -42.82 37.37
N ASP A 16 0.91 -43.52 36.83
CA ASP A 16 2.18 -42.98 36.45
C ASP A 16 1.87 -41.91 35.41
N GLY A 17 1.96 -40.65 35.83
CA GLY A 17 1.95 -39.49 34.95
C GLY A 17 3.22 -39.45 34.11
N ALA A 18 3.55 -40.57 33.46
CA ALA A 18 4.68 -40.71 32.57
C ALA A 18 4.56 -39.64 31.50
N ASP A 19 5.60 -38.83 31.35
CA ASP A 19 5.70 -37.79 30.33
C ASP A 19 5.93 -38.43 28.94
N ARG A 20 4.87 -39.06 28.40
CA ARG A 20 4.91 -39.79 27.12
C ARG A 20 5.22 -38.88 25.94
N LEU A 21 4.94 -37.58 26.08
CA LEU A 21 5.32 -36.56 25.09
C LEU A 21 6.81 -36.22 25.18
N GLY A 22 7.37 -36.22 26.38
CA GLY A 22 8.80 -36.12 26.63
C GLY A 22 9.60 -37.34 26.19
N ASP A 23 9.00 -38.50 25.92
CA ASP A 23 9.71 -39.69 25.42
C ASP A 23 9.92 -39.69 23.90
N LEU A 24 9.31 -38.76 23.17
CA LEU A 24 9.43 -38.67 21.71
C LEU A 24 10.88 -38.29 21.29
N PRO A 25 11.36 -38.80 20.13
CA PRO A 25 12.61 -38.32 19.51
C PRO A 25 12.56 -36.83 19.18
N ASP A 26 13.70 -36.14 19.25
CA ASP A 26 13.79 -34.70 18.97
C ASP A 26 13.27 -34.33 17.58
N SER A 27 13.44 -35.21 16.59
CA SER A 27 12.93 -35.00 15.23
C SER A 27 11.40 -34.88 15.20
N LEU A 28 10.68 -35.70 15.97
CA LEU A 28 9.21 -35.62 16.06
C LEU A 28 8.77 -34.40 16.87
N LEU A 29 9.50 -34.05 17.92
CA LEU A 29 9.24 -32.83 18.70
C LEU A 29 9.35 -31.57 17.83
N GLN A 30 10.36 -31.51 16.97
CA GLN A 30 10.53 -30.40 16.00
C GLN A 30 9.40 -30.36 14.97
N VAL A 31 8.97 -31.52 14.46
CA VAL A 31 7.80 -31.60 13.57
C VAL A 31 6.56 -31.07 14.26
N ILE A 32 6.27 -31.51 15.50
CA ILE A 32 5.10 -31.02 16.25
C ILE A 32 5.16 -29.50 16.44
N ILE A 33 6.30 -28.96 16.89
CA ILE A 33 6.49 -27.52 17.08
C ILE A 33 6.32 -26.74 15.78
N SER A 34 6.81 -27.25 14.66
CA SER A 34 6.68 -26.59 13.35
C SER A 34 5.23 -26.50 12.84
N LEU A 35 4.33 -27.34 13.37
CA LEU A 35 2.90 -27.33 13.04
C LEU A 35 2.08 -26.39 13.93
N LEU A 36 2.67 -25.81 14.98
CA LEU A 36 1.99 -24.93 15.93
C LEU A 36 2.17 -23.45 15.55
N GLY A 37 1.18 -22.63 15.92
CA GLY A 37 1.37 -21.18 15.96
C GLY A 37 2.45 -20.80 16.98
N PHE A 38 3.14 -19.68 16.79
CA PHE A 38 4.28 -19.30 17.63
C PHE A 38 3.91 -19.20 19.12
N ARG A 39 2.76 -18.60 19.46
CA ARG A 39 2.27 -18.56 20.84
C ARG A 39 2.02 -19.94 21.43
N GLN A 40 1.38 -20.82 20.66
CA GLN A 40 1.12 -22.21 21.09
C GLN A 40 2.44 -22.96 21.30
N ALA A 41 3.41 -22.78 20.42
CA ALA A 41 4.74 -23.37 20.55
C ALA A 41 5.45 -22.91 21.83
N VAL A 42 5.37 -21.62 22.17
CA VAL A 42 5.90 -21.11 23.46
C VAL A 42 5.18 -21.75 24.64
N GLN A 43 3.85 -21.90 24.57
CA GLN A 43 3.04 -22.52 25.63
C GLN A 43 3.38 -24.00 25.85
N THR A 44 3.81 -24.74 24.82
CA THR A 44 4.27 -26.14 25.00
C THR A 44 5.44 -26.27 25.97
N GLY A 45 6.15 -25.16 26.25
CA GLY A 45 7.28 -25.15 27.19
C GLY A 45 6.93 -25.56 28.63
N VAL A 46 5.64 -25.55 28.99
CA VAL A 46 5.18 -26.01 30.32
C VAL A 46 4.94 -27.52 30.38
N LEU A 47 4.89 -28.22 29.24
CA LEU A 47 4.61 -29.66 29.19
C LEU A 47 5.73 -30.46 29.87
N SER A 48 6.99 -30.18 29.53
CA SER A 48 8.14 -30.75 30.24
C SER A 48 9.45 -30.02 29.95
N ARG A 49 10.53 -30.43 30.64
CA ARG A 49 11.87 -29.84 30.48
C ARG A 49 12.38 -29.89 29.04
N ARG A 50 12.01 -30.92 28.27
CA ARG A 50 12.43 -31.07 26.86
C ARG A 50 11.73 -30.07 25.94
N TRP A 51 10.46 -29.74 26.21
CA TRP A 51 9.68 -28.81 25.39
C TRP A 51 10.01 -27.34 25.64
N LYS A 52 10.53 -27.01 26.83
CA LYS A 52 10.80 -25.64 27.31
C LYS A 52 11.45 -24.70 26.30
N ASN A 53 12.38 -25.21 25.49
CA ASN A 53 13.23 -24.41 24.62
C ASN A 53 13.06 -24.71 23.12
N LEU A 54 12.19 -25.64 22.72
CA LEU A 54 12.10 -26.07 21.32
C LEU A 54 11.69 -24.95 20.37
N TRP A 55 10.71 -24.13 20.80
CA TRP A 55 10.20 -22.99 20.04
C TRP A 55 11.26 -21.91 19.75
N ARG A 56 12.36 -21.87 20.50
CA ARG A 56 13.44 -20.87 20.33
C ARG A 56 14.19 -21.04 19.00
N GLY A 57 14.10 -22.22 18.39
CA GLY A 57 14.69 -22.51 17.08
C GLY A 57 13.71 -22.31 15.91
N MET A 58 12.50 -21.81 16.15
CA MET A 58 11.53 -21.61 15.08
C MET A 58 12.00 -20.54 14.10
N PRO A 59 11.93 -20.79 12.78
CA PRO A 59 12.35 -19.83 11.77
C PRO A 59 11.37 -18.65 11.64
N VAL A 60 10.15 -18.80 12.13
CA VAL A 60 9.10 -17.78 12.04
C VAL A 60 8.67 -17.39 13.44
N VAL A 61 8.76 -16.09 13.74
CA VAL A 61 8.19 -15.48 14.93
C VAL A 61 6.96 -14.70 14.49
N ASP A 62 5.78 -15.19 14.87
CA ASP A 62 4.49 -14.59 14.54
C ASP A 62 3.76 -14.21 15.82
N ILE A 63 3.66 -12.91 16.08
CA ILE A 63 3.11 -12.37 17.32
C ILE A 63 1.88 -11.54 16.97
N ASP A 64 0.72 -11.98 17.45
CA ASP A 64 -0.55 -11.30 17.20
C ASP A 64 -1.30 -11.03 18.50
N GLU A 65 -1.49 -9.73 18.81
CA GLU A 65 -2.25 -9.28 19.99
C GLU A 65 -3.68 -9.87 20.02
N ARG A 66 -4.29 -10.13 18.86
CA ARG A 66 -5.67 -10.67 18.79
C ARG A 66 -5.80 -12.05 19.44
N GLU A 67 -4.71 -12.81 19.52
CA GLU A 67 -4.68 -14.10 20.21
C GLU A 67 -4.87 -13.97 21.73
N PHE A 68 -4.72 -12.77 22.29
CA PHE A 68 -4.82 -12.48 23.71
C PHE A 68 -6.17 -11.84 24.09
N ALA A 69 -7.07 -11.59 23.13
CA ALA A 69 -8.39 -11.02 23.39
C ALA A 69 -9.28 -12.00 24.20
N GLY A 70 -9.95 -11.50 25.24
CA GLY A 70 -10.92 -12.27 26.03
C GLY A 70 -10.77 -12.18 27.55
N ASP A 71 -9.61 -11.72 28.06
CA ASP A 71 -9.31 -11.70 29.49
C ASP A 71 -9.09 -10.26 29.98
N GLY A 72 -9.63 -9.87 31.14
CA GLY A 72 -9.59 -8.48 31.66
C GLY A 72 -8.20 -7.86 31.93
N GLN A 73 -7.09 -8.49 31.52
CA GLN A 73 -5.70 -8.03 31.60
C GLN A 73 -4.91 -8.39 30.30
N THR A 74 -5.53 -8.19 29.14
CA THR A 74 -4.98 -8.57 27.82
C THR A 74 -3.60 -7.99 27.54
N TRP A 75 -3.37 -6.72 27.87
CA TRP A 75 -2.17 -5.99 27.45
C TRP A 75 -0.91 -6.42 28.21
N ASP A 76 -0.93 -6.43 29.54
CA ASP A 76 0.28 -6.75 30.34
C ASP A 76 0.81 -8.16 30.02
N ARG A 77 -0.11 -9.14 29.87
CA ARG A 77 0.26 -10.51 29.50
C ARG A 77 0.83 -10.60 28.10
N PHE A 78 0.27 -9.82 27.17
CA PHE A 78 0.78 -9.74 25.82
C PHE A 78 2.19 -9.14 25.83
N GLU A 79 2.38 -8.00 26.50
CA GLU A 79 3.67 -7.33 26.61
C GLU A 79 4.74 -8.23 27.24
N ASP A 80 4.43 -8.86 28.38
CA ASP A 80 5.33 -9.82 29.04
C ASP A 80 5.66 -11.01 28.14
N PHE A 81 4.67 -11.52 27.40
CA PHE A 81 4.87 -12.60 26.44
C PHE A 81 5.84 -12.17 25.32
N VAL A 82 5.63 -11.00 24.69
CA VAL A 82 6.48 -10.51 23.60
C VAL A 82 7.89 -10.25 24.09
N ASP A 83 8.03 -9.64 25.26
CA ASP A 83 9.33 -9.40 25.88
C ASP A 83 10.06 -10.70 26.18
N HIS A 84 9.39 -11.67 26.80
CA HIS A 84 9.97 -12.97 27.09
C HIS A 84 10.34 -13.72 25.81
N ALA A 85 9.45 -13.73 24.81
CA ALA A 85 9.65 -14.44 23.55
C ALA A 85 10.88 -13.90 22.81
N LEU A 86 10.94 -12.59 22.58
CA LEU A 86 12.02 -11.97 21.82
C LEU A 86 13.37 -11.94 22.57
N THR A 87 13.37 -11.97 23.91
CA THR A 87 14.62 -12.05 24.69
C THR A 87 15.15 -13.47 24.83
N SER A 88 14.30 -14.47 24.68
CA SER A 88 14.68 -15.88 24.82
C SER A 88 15.23 -16.52 23.55
N ILE A 89 15.04 -15.89 22.38
CA ILE A 89 15.63 -16.37 21.13
C ILE A 89 17.17 -16.19 21.21
N PRO A 90 17.96 -17.25 20.98
CA PRO A 90 19.41 -17.16 21.07
C PRO A 90 19.99 -16.11 20.11
N PRO A 91 20.97 -15.31 20.56
CA PRO A 91 21.73 -14.44 19.66
C PRO A 91 22.34 -15.25 18.51
N GLY A 92 22.28 -14.71 17.29
CA GLY A 92 22.77 -15.40 16.09
C GLY A 92 21.76 -16.31 15.40
N THR A 93 20.61 -16.60 16.03
CA THR A 93 19.48 -17.25 15.34
C THR A 93 18.99 -16.34 14.22
N GLN A 94 18.89 -16.87 13.01
CA GLN A 94 18.35 -16.15 11.87
C GLN A 94 16.89 -16.52 11.67
N LEU A 95 16.02 -15.52 11.54
CA LEU A 95 14.61 -15.73 11.24
C LEU A 95 14.38 -15.71 9.73
N ASP A 96 13.47 -16.54 9.26
CA ASP A 96 12.92 -16.41 7.91
C ASP A 96 11.84 -15.34 7.88
N ALA A 97 11.01 -15.25 8.92
CA ALA A 97 10.02 -14.19 9.05
C ALA A 97 9.84 -13.69 10.48
N PHE A 98 9.70 -12.37 10.61
CA PHE A 98 9.28 -11.70 11.84
C PHE A 98 7.98 -10.93 11.58
N ARG A 99 6.90 -11.32 12.27
CA ARG A 99 5.58 -10.73 12.12
C ARG A 99 5.07 -10.25 13.47
N LEU A 100 4.58 -9.01 13.47
CA LEU A 100 4.08 -8.36 14.67
C LEU A 100 2.78 -7.63 14.32
N HIS A 101 1.68 -8.09 14.90
CA HIS A 101 0.37 -7.46 14.81
C HIS A 101 -0.06 -6.92 16.17
N VAL A 102 -0.31 -5.60 16.22
CA VAL A 102 -0.58 -4.87 17.46
C VAL A 102 -1.70 -3.86 17.21
N VAL A 103 -2.72 -3.89 18.05
CA VAL A 103 -3.92 -3.05 17.99
C VAL A 103 -3.68 -1.71 18.67
N SER A 104 -3.03 -1.69 19.85
CA SER A 104 -2.78 -0.46 20.61
C SER A 104 -1.43 -0.53 21.33
N CYS A 105 -0.41 0.20 20.86
CA CYS A 105 0.91 0.22 21.50
C CYS A 105 1.54 1.59 21.48
N ASP A 106 2.27 1.96 22.53
CA ASP A 106 3.08 3.17 22.46
C ASP A 106 4.28 2.99 21.49
N THR A 107 4.85 4.11 21.07
CA THR A 107 5.93 4.15 20.09
C THR A 107 7.24 3.54 20.61
N ALA A 108 7.49 3.61 21.93
CA ALA A 108 8.70 3.08 22.54
C ALA A 108 8.66 1.55 22.63
N THR A 109 7.52 1.00 23.02
CA THR A 109 7.28 -0.44 23.14
C THR A 109 7.33 -1.11 21.78
N SER A 110 6.62 -0.59 20.78
CA SER A 110 6.67 -1.10 19.41
C SER A 110 8.07 -1.01 18.80
N SER A 111 8.76 0.13 18.94
CA SER A 111 10.15 0.31 18.49
C SER A 111 11.10 -0.72 19.11
N ARG A 112 10.92 -1.02 20.40
CA ARG A 112 11.75 -1.98 21.15
C ARG A 112 11.56 -3.40 20.62
N TRP A 113 10.32 -3.82 20.39
CA TRP A 113 10.01 -5.15 19.85
C TRP A 113 10.52 -5.31 18.42
N ILE A 114 10.28 -4.30 17.57
CA ILE A 114 10.80 -4.27 16.19
C ILE A 114 12.33 -4.43 16.20
N ARG A 115 13.04 -3.67 17.02
CA ARG A 115 14.50 -3.79 17.14
C ARG A 115 14.94 -5.17 17.61
N ARG A 116 14.26 -5.78 18.58
CA ARG A 116 14.61 -7.14 19.03
C ARG A 116 14.37 -8.17 17.92
N GLY A 117 13.26 -8.11 17.19
CA GLY A 117 13.02 -8.99 16.04
C GLY A 117 14.08 -8.84 14.95
N LEU A 118 14.46 -7.59 14.63
CA LEU A 118 15.44 -7.30 13.58
C LEU A 118 16.87 -7.75 13.91
N ARG A 119 17.23 -7.89 15.21
CA ARG A 119 18.52 -8.47 15.63
C ARG A 119 18.73 -9.90 15.15
N HIS A 120 17.65 -10.61 14.83
CA HIS A 120 17.67 -11.96 14.32
C HIS A 120 17.66 -12.02 12.78
N LEU A 121 18.01 -10.91 12.12
CA LEU A 121 18.21 -10.83 10.67
C LEU A 121 17.11 -11.49 9.82
N PRO A 122 15.81 -11.18 10.05
CA PRO A 122 14.72 -11.74 9.28
C PRO A 122 14.87 -11.51 7.76
N ALA A 123 14.48 -12.51 6.97
CA ALA A 123 14.35 -12.38 5.52
C ALA A 123 13.05 -11.64 5.12
N ALA A 124 11.97 -11.82 5.89
CA ALA A 124 10.72 -11.10 5.73
C ALA A 124 10.27 -10.43 7.04
N VAL A 125 9.80 -9.18 6.96
CA VAL A 125 9.26 -8.44 8.12
C VAL A 125 7.86 -7.93 7.80
N SER A 126 6.91 -8.20 8.69
CA SER A 126 5.54 -7.72 8.59
C SER A 126 5.08 -7.06 9.88
N ILE A 127 4.84 -5.75 9.85
CA ILE A 127 4.43 -4.97 11.02
C ILE A 127 3.05 -4.38 10.78
N HIS A 128 2.07 -4.75 11.59
CA HIS A 128 0.68 -4.36 11.42
C HIS A 128 0.18 -3.61 12.66
N GLY A 129 -0.26 -2.37 12.47
CA GLY A 129 -0.98 -1.53 13.42
C GLY A 129 -2.41 -1.30 12.94
N THR A 130 -3.42 -1.35 13.83
CA THR A 130 -4.84 -1.23 13.41
C THR A 130 -5.54 0.06 13.84
N ASN A 131 -4.90 0.94 14.61
CA ASN A 131 -5.64 2.08 15.18
C ASN A 131 -5.81 3.25 14.19
N ALA A 132 -7.07 3.54 13.84
CA ALA A 132 -7.49 4.40 12.72
C ALA A 132 -7.43 5.92 12.96
N GLY A 133 -6.58 6.41 13.87
CA GLY A 133 -6.49 7.85 14.16
C GLY A 133 -5.21 8.31 14.86
N HIS A 134 -4.40 7.36 15.32
CA HIS A 134 -3.10 7.61 15.92
C HIS A 134 -2.17 6.50 15.42
N SER A 135 -1.15 6.85 14.66
CA SER A 135 -0.12 5.87 14.31
C SER A 135 0.60 5.42 15.59
N LEU A 136 0.48 4.13 15.93
CA LEU A 136 1.00 3.58 17.18
C LEU A 136 2.29 2.77 17.00
N VAL A 137 2.57 2.29 15.78
CA VAL A 137 3.83 1.60 15.49
C VAL A 137 4.79 2.55 14.77
N CYS A 138 5.72 3.13 15.52
CA CYS A 138 6.81 3.91 14.94
C CYS A 138 8.03 3.01 14.79
N TRP A 139 8.51 2.85 13.56
CA TRP A 139 9.85 2.31 13.35
C TRP A 139 10.84 3.47 13.43
N ASN A 140 11.41 3.70 14.61
CA ASN A 140 12.52 4.62 14.77
C ASN A 140 13.82 3.84 15.04
N PRO A 141 14.65 3.60 14.00
CA PRO A 141 15.92 2.91 14.16
C PRO A 141 16.94 3.69 15.00
N HIS A 142 16.73 5.00 15.24
CA HIS A 142 17.70 5.91 15.86
C HIS A 142 17.59 6.08 17.38
N VAL A 143 16.52 5.60 18.01
CA VAL A 143 16.27 5.91 19.43
C VAL A 143 16.95 4.89 20.33
N SER A 144 18.22 5.10 20.68
CA SER A 144 18.94 4.20 21.61
C SER A 144 18.39 4.20 23.06
N SER A 145 17.48 5.10 23.42
CA SER A 145 16.89 5.18 24.77
C SER A 145 15.42 5.64 24.72
N PRO A 146 14.47 4.97 25.41
CA PRO A 146 13.11 5.48 25.53
C PRO A 146 13.13 6.83 26.26
N PRO A 147 12.29 7.82 25.87
CA PRO A 147 12.17 9.04 26.65
C PRO A 147 11.67 8.67 28.05
N ARG A 148 12.29 9.25 29.09
CA ARG A 148 12.00 9.00 30.52
C ARG A 148 10.55 9.29 30.97
N ASN A 149 9.64 9.63 30.06
CA ASN A 149 8.29 10.03 30.40
C ASN A 149 7.27 9.54 29.34
N PRO A 150 6.56 8.42 29.58
CA PRO A 150 5.64 7.81 28.61
C PRO A 150 4.36 8.64 28.34
N PHE A 151 4.03 9.62 29.19
CA PHE A 151 2.77 10.36 29.12
C PHE A 151 2.75 11.61 28.22
N ARG A 152 3.85 11.94 27.52
CA ARG A 152 3.94 13.19 26.74
C ARG A 152 3.84 13.07 25.22
N PHE A 153 3.62 11.89 24.67
CA PHE A 153 3.28 11.73 23.25
C PHE A 153 1.75 11.81 23.03
N ARG A 154 1.11 12.87 23.53
CA ARG A 154 -0.16 13.34 22.97
C ARG A 154 0.17 14.23 21.78
N TYR A 155 -0.25 13.80 20.60
CA TYR A 155 -0.38 14.59 19.37
C TYR A 155 0.44 15.89 19.31
N ALA A 156 1.68 15.78 18.83
CA ALA A 156 2.30 16.89 18.11
C ALA A 156 1.78 16.85 16.65
N ALA A 157 0.48 17.05 16.48
CA ALA A 157 -0.14 17.33 15.18
C ALA A 157 -0.22 18.85 14.91
N ALA A 158 0.28 19.68 15.83
CA ALA A 158 0.14 21.14 15.76
C ALA A 158 1.44 21.94 15.94
N ASP A 159 2.52 21.38 16.49
CA ASP A 159 3.75 22.14 16.74
C ASP A 159 4.98 21.41 16.21
N GLY A 160 5.82 22.13 15.46
CA GLY A 160 6.96 21.66 14.67
C GLY A 160 8.14 21.04 15.44
N LEU A 161 7.88 20.07 16.33
CA LEU A 161 8.87 19.38 17.16
C LEU A 161 9.52 18.15 16.50
N TRP A 162 9.28 17.90 15.20
CA TRP A 162 10.15 17.02 14.40
C TRP A 162 11.47 17.71 14.00
N GLN A 163 11.60 19.02 14.31
CA GLN A 163 12.86 19.74 14.19
C GLN A 163 13.64 19.63 15.50
N GLN A 164 14.88 19.18 15.37
CA GLN A 164 15.94 19.14 16.39
C GLN A 164 16.05 17.90 17.27
N ARG A 165 16.81 16.92 16.75
CA ARG A 165 18.15 16.60 17.29
C ARG A 165 18.92 15.75 16.29
N GLY A 166 20.20 16.08 16.12
CA GLY A 166 21.11 15.51 15.12
C GLY A 166 21.02 13.98 15.00
N MET A 167 20.76 13.54 13.77
CA MET A 167 20.75 12.14 13.37
C MET A 167 22.18 11.58 13.43
N SER A 168 22.50 10.91 14.53
CA SER A 168 23.63 9.97 14.60
C SER A 168 23.12 8.61 14.14
N ALA A 169 23.77 8.04 13.12
CA ALA A 169 23.41 6.77 12.52
C ALA A 169 23.31 5.65 13.56
N CYS A 170 22.12 5.06 13.73
CA CYS A 170 21.98 3.77 14.39
C CYS A 170 21.74 2.68 13.34
N ALA A 171 22.85 2.11 12.88
CA ALA A 171 22.93 1.00 11.93
C ALA A 171 22.42 -0.37 12.48
N ALA A 172 21.57 -0.39 13.51
CA ALA A 172 21.24 -1.62 14.24
C ALA A 172 19.86 -2.23 13.90
N GLY A 173 19.08 -1.61 13.00
CA GLY A 173 17.73 -2.08 12.65
C GLY A 173 17.61 -2.78 11.30
N PHE A 174 18.51 -2.51 10.36
CA PHE A 174 18.32 -2.99 8.99
C PHE A 174 19.19 -4.22 8.72
N THR A 175 18.56 -5.26 8.18
CA THR A 175 19.20 -6.56 7.95
C THR A 175 19.65 -6.65 6.49
N ARG A 176 20.81 -7.28 6.24
CA ARG A 176 21.28 -7.57 4.87
C ARG A 176 20.48 -8.70 4.19
N ARG A 177 19.65 -9.41 4.95
CA ARG A 177 18.86 -10.57 4.49
C ARG A 177 17.43 -10.18 4.13
N LEU A 178 16.98 -8.98 4.51
CA LEU A 178 15.60 -8.53 4.31
C LEU A 178 15.28 -8.40 2.81
N THR A 179 14.44 -9.29 2.31
CA THR A 179 13.93 -9.28 0.94
C THR A 179 12.53 -8.67 0.85
N THR A 180 11.76 -8.79 1.93
CA THR A 180 10.34 -8.38 1.96
C THR A 180 10.05 -7.56 3.20
N LEU A 181 9.56 -6.34 3.01
CA LEU A 181 9.09 -5.48 4.08
C LEU A 181 7.63 -5.09 3.86
N ARG A 182 6.77 -5.47 4.81
CA ARG A 182 5.37 -5.09 4.88
C ARG A 182 5.08 -4.26 6.12
N LEU A 183 4.56 -3.07 5.92
CA LEU A 183 4.12 -2.13 6.95
C LEU A 183 2.65 -1.85 6.73
N VAL A 184 1.83 -2.02 7.76
CA VAL A 184 0.40 -1.71 7.73
C VAL A 184 0.07 -0.86 8.94
N GLY A 185 -0.53 0.33 8.77
CA GLY A 185 -0.91 1.19 9.89
C GLY A 185 0.26 1.75 10.71
N ALA A 186 1.44 1.88 10.11
CA ALA A 186 2.67 2.31 10.79
C ALA A 186 2.99 3.80 10.55
N GLY A 187 3.65 4.42 11.51
CA GLY A 187 4.16 5.79 11.43
C GLY A 187 5.59 5.77 10.96
N ILE A 188 5.84 6.40 9.81
CA ILE A 188 7.12 6.40 9.13
C ILE A 188 7.78 7.76 9.32
N SER A 189 8.96 7.77 9.94
CA SER A 189 9.75 8.99 10.13
C SER A 189 10.31 9.51 8.80
N ARG A 190 10.56 10.82 8.73
CA ARG A 190 11.28 11.42 7.60
C ARG A 190 12.64 10.75 7.41
N GLY A 191 13.02 10.48 6.16
CA GLY A 191 14.29 9.83 5.81
C GLY A 191 14.30 8.30 5.93
N PHE A 192 13.21 7.68 6.43
CA PHE A 192 13.11 6.23 6.56
C PHE A 192 13.39 5.48 5.25
N PHE A 193 12.77 5.92 4.14
CA PHE A 193 12.95 5.27 2.84
C PHE A 193 14.37 5.46 2.26
N GLU A 194 15.00 6.60 2.51
CA GLU A 194 16.41 6.83 2.13
C GLU A 194 17.34 5.87 2.89
N GLU A 195 17.08 5.66 4.17
CA GLU A 195 17.81 4.70 5.00
C GLU A 195 17.54 3.25 4.61
N LEU A 196 16.29 2.94 4.23
CA LEU A 196 15.91 1.62 3.74
C LEU A 196 16.71 1.28 2.48
N GLY A 197 16.80 2.20 1.52
CA GLY A 197 17.62 2.05 0.32
C GLY A 197 19.11 1.88 0.61
N ARG A 198 19.64 2.59 1.61
CA ARG A 198 21.06 2.50 2.01
C ARG A 198 21.40 1.23 2.79
N ASN A 199 20.48 0.74 3.63
CA ASN A 199 20.79 -0.27 4.64
C ASN A 199 20.15 -1.64 4.39
N CYS A 200 19.22 -1.77 3.43
CA CYS A 200 18.63 -3.05 3.01
C CYS A 200 18.95 -3.37 1.55
N PRO A 201 20.20 -3.81 1.25
CA PRO A 201 20.65 -4.03 -0.12
C PRO A 201 19.99 -5.23 -0.82
N ALA A 202 19.22 -6.06 -0.10
CA ALA A 202 18.53 -7.23 -0.64
C ALA A 202 17.01 -7.02 -0.78
N LEU A 203 16.49 -5.82 -0.48
CA LEU A 203 15.05 -5.58 -0.43
C LEU A 203 14.43 -5.59 -1.83
N GLU A 204 13.70 -6.65 -2.15
CA GLU A 204 13.02 -6.83 -3.43
C GLU A 204 11.56 -6.32 -3.38
N GLU A 205 10.94 -6.32 -2.20
CA GLU A 205 9.53 -5.99 -2.02
C GLU A 205 9.29 -5.06 -0.84
N LEU A 206 8.60 -3.96 -1.12
CA LEU A 206 8.16 -2.99 -0.14
C LEU A 206 6.67 -2.73 -0.26
N HIS A 207 5.92 -3.04 0.80
CA HIS A 207 4.50 -2.76 0.91
C HIS A 207 4.27 -1.88 2.14
N ALA A 208 3.80 -0.66 1.94
CA ALA A 208 3.36 0.25 2.98
C ALA A 208 1.87 0.53 2.77
N GLU A 209 1.05 0.19 3.75
CA GLU A 209 -0.41 0.35 3.68
C GLU A 209 -0.89 1.10 4.90
N ARG A 210 -1.78 2.07 4.73
CA ARG A 210 -2.36 2.83 5.84
C ARG A 210 -1.30 3.51 6.72
N CYS A 211 -0.12 3.81 6.16
CA CYS A 211 1.01 4.37 6.88
C CYS A 211 0.97 5.91 6.90
N LEU A 212 1.28 6.52 8.04
CA LEU A 212 1.49 7.98 8.13
C LEU A 212 2.93 8.29 7.70
N MET A 213 3.09 9.01 6.60
CA MET A 213 4.41 9.37 6.07
C MET A 213 4.39 10.78 5.45
N HIS A 214 5.52 11.48 5.50
CA HIS A 214 5.61 12.82 4.92
C HIS A 214 5.96 12.80 3.43
N MET A 215 6.85 11.90 2.98
CA MET A 215 7.42 11.91 1.63
C MET A 215 7.99 10.54 1.26
N LEU A 216 7.84 10.13 0.00
CA LEU A 216 8.43 8.90 -0.54
C LEU A 216 9.64 9.23 -1.42
N SER A 217 10.84 9.11 -0.86
CA SER A 217 12.12 9.21 -1.57
C SER A 217 12.88 7.90 -1.38
N LEU A 218 13.05 7.13 -2.45
CA LEU A 218 13.63 5.79 -2.39
C LEU A 218 14.55 5.54 -3.59
N ALA A 219 15.82 5.29 -3.28
CA ALA A 219 16.79 4.77 -4.24
C ALA A 219 17.12 3.33 -3.86
N SER A 220 16.77 2.37 -4.73
CA SER A 220 17.08 0.96 -4.51
C SER A 220 17.45 0.28 -5.84
N PRO A 221 18.67 -0.27 -5.97
CA PRO A 221 19.09 -0.95 -7.19
C PRO A 221 18.43 -2.32 -7.38
N VAL A 222 17.78 -2.88 -6.34
CA VAL A 222 17.27 -4.27 -6.32
C VAL A 222 15.75 -4.38 -6.24
N LEU A 223 15.05 -3.31 -5.85
CA LEU A 223 13.61 -3.34 -5.61
C LEU A 223 12.83 -3.72 -6.88
N ARG A 224 11.93 -4.70 -6.77
CA ARG A 224 11.10 -5.23 -7.85
C ARG A 224 9.64 -4.84 -7.70
N ARG A 225 9.14 -4.78 -6.46
CA ARG A 225 7.75 -4.44 -6.15
C ARG A 225 7.67 -3.33 -5.10
N LEU A 226 6.93 -2.28 -5.43
CA LEU A 226 6.63 -1.18 -4.51
C LEU A 226 5.13 -0.97 -4.46
N ALA A 227 4.57 -1.04 -3.27
CA ALA A 227 3.18 -0.69 -3.00
C ALA A 227 3.13 0.32 -1.85
N VAL A 228 2.58 1.50 -2.10
CA VAL A 228 2.29 2.52 -1.08
C VAL A 228 0.81 2.87 -1.18
N ILE A 229 0.02 2.31 -0.27
CA ILE A 229 -1.45 2.36 -0.25
C ILE A 229 -1.86 3.21 0.95
N SER A 230 -2.56 4.31 0.71
CA SER A 230 -2.94 5.26 1.77
C SER A 230 -4.42 5.06 2.10
N PRO A 231 -4.85 5.19 3.36
CA PRO A 231 -6.28 5.29 3.63
C PRO A 231 -6.78 6.65 3.18
N VAL A 232 -8.04 6.70 2.76
CA VAL A 232 -8.80 7.92 2.38
C VAL A 232 -8.84 8.99 3.50
N SER A 233 -8.37 8.67 4.71
CA SER A 233 -8.39 9.53 5.90
C SER A 233 -7.01 10.03 6.37
N ALA A 234 -5.89 9.55 5.82
CA ALA A 234 -4.56 10.00 6.26
C ALA A 234 -4.21 11.38 5.69
N ARG A 235 -3.92 12.35 6.56
CA ARG A 235 -3.70 13.76 6.21
C ARG A 235 -2.44 14.06 5.39
N MET A 236 -1.60 13.09 5.04
CA MET A 236 -0.33 13.36 4.33
C MET A 236 0.10 12.13 3.52
N VAL A 237 -0.07 12.19 2.20
CA VAL A 237 0.90 11.60 1.27
C VAL A 237 1.12 12.66 0.22
N THR A 238 2.21 13.41 0.36
CA THR A 238 2.58 14.44 -0.58
C THR A 238 3.94 14.10 -1.19
N VAL A 239 3.90 13.95 -2.51
CA VAL A 239 5.05 13.98 -3.44
C VAL A 239 5.98 12.77 -3.35
N VAL A 240 6.23 12.18 -4.51
CA VAL A 240 7.31 11.21 -4.77
C VAL A 240 8.45 11.97 -5.44
N PRO A 241 9.31 12.73 -4.71
CA PRO A 241 10.30 13.58 -5.37
C PRO A 241 11.47 12.80 -5.99
N GLY A 242 11.53 11.47 -5.82
CA GLY A 242 12.55 10.65 -6.46
C GLY A 242 12.33 9.17 -6.20
N LEU A 243 12.10 8.42 -7.27
CA LEU A 243 12.10 6.95 -7.24
C LEU A 243 13.14 6.43 -8.24
N GLU A 244 14.28 6.03 -7.69
CA GLU A 244 15.39 5.45 -8.45
C GLU A 244 15.41 3.94 -8.18
N ALA A 245 14.66 3.20 -9.00
CA ALA A 245 14.53 1.76 -8.86
C ALA A 245 14.60 1.08 -10.23
N PRO A 246 15.81 0.86 -10.79
CA PRO A 246 15.98 0.39 -12.16
C PRO A 246 15.41 -1.01 -12.42
N ARG A 247 15.21 -1.81 -11.37
CA ARG A 247 14.66 -3.18 -11.45
C ARG A 247 13.19 -3.27 -11.07
N LEU A 248 12.53 -2.15 -10.83
CA LEU A 248 11.13 -2.13 -10.42
C LEU A 248 10.24 -2.59 -11.58
N THR A 249 9.49 -3.66 -11.38
CA THR A 249 8.58 -4.22 -12.39
C THR A 249 7.11 -3.90 -12.09
N SER A 250 6.76 -3.75 -10.80
CA SER A 250 5.41 -3.45 -10.35
C SER A 250 5.40 -2.26 -9.38
N LEU A 251 4.54 -1.28 -9.66
CA LEU A 251 4.31 -0.09 -8.85
C LEU A 251 2.83 0.05 -8.49
N ARG A 252 2.51 0.23 -7.21
CA ARG A 252 1.16 0.60 -6.75
C ARG A 252 1.24 1.81 -5.85
N LEU A 253 0.54 2.87 -6.19
CA LEU A 253 0.55 4.13 -5.42
C LEU A 253 -0.87 4.66 -5.25
N ASP A 254 -1.20 5.04 -4.02
CA ASP A 254 -2.36 5.87 -3.72
C ASP A 254 -1.89 7.30 -3.43
N ILE A 255 -2.39 8.25 -4.21
CA ILE A 255 -1.97 9.64 -4.22
C ILE A 255 -3.19 10.51 -3.90
N MET A 256 -3.10 11.26 -2.82
CA MET A 256 -4.14 12.22 -2.40
C MET A 256 -3.78 13.62 -2.90
N TYR A 257 -4.75 14.37 -3.39
CA TYR A 257 -4.58 15.74 -3.90
C TYR A 257 -5.78 16.62 -3.52
N GLY A 258 -5.62 17.94 -3.46
CA GLY A 258 -6.67 18.88 -3.07
C GLY A 258 -6.77 19.08 -1.54
N GLY A 259 -6.89 20.33 -1.06
CA GLY A 259 -6.89 20.68 0.37
C GLY A 259 -5.61 21.42 0.85
N GLU A 260 -5.52 21.73 2.15
CA GLU A 260 -4.48 22.60 2.76
C GLU A 260 -3.02 22.16 2.51
N ILE A 261 -2.77 20.90 2.13
CA ILE A 261 -1.41 20.33 2.00
C ILE A 261 -1.22 19.70 0.62
N THR A 262 -1.66 20.37 -0.44
CA THR A 262 -1.40 19.92 -1.83
C THR A 262 -0.02 20.41 -2.28
N TYR A 263 1.05 19.74 -1.86
CA TYR A 263 2.35 19.92 -2.52
C TYR A 263 2.27 19.20 -3.86
N GLY A 264 2.29 19.95 -4.96
CA GLY A 264 2.37 19.37 -6.30
C GLY A 264 3.60 18.46 -6.43
N LEU A 265 3.51 17.43 -7.27
CA LEU A 265 4.63 16.56 -7.61
C LEU A 265 5.83 17.33 -8.22
N GLU A 266 5.60 18.57 -8.63
CA GLU A 266 6.59 19.59 -8.98
C GLU A 266 6.29 20.90 -8.26
N THR A 267 6.61 20.99 -6.96
CA THR A 267 6.82 22.32 -6.38
C THR A 267 8.16 22.82 -6.95
N GLY A 268 8.14 23.93 -7.70
CA GLY A 268 9.32 24.54 -8.33
C GLY A 268 10.40 25.07 -7.37
N VAL A 269 10.51 24.46 -6.17
CA VAL A 269 11.50 24.73 -5.14
C VAL A 269 12.31 23.45 -4.92
N GLY A 270 13.00 23.01 -5.97
CA GLY A 270 13.87 21.83 -5.91
C GLY A 270 14.30 21.34 -7.30
N PRO A 271 15.36 20.52 -7.41
CA PRO A 271 15.66 19.83 -8.65
C PRO A 271 14.46 18.97 -9.08
N ALA A 272 14.15 18.96 -10.37
CA ALA A 272 13.03 18.18 -10.91
C ALA A 272 13.12 16.73 -10.44
N PRO A 273 11.99 16.10 -10.06
CA PRO A 273 12.00 14.72 -9.59
C PRO A 273 12.61 13.80 -10.65
N GLN A 274 13.59 13.00 -10.21
CA GLN A 274 14.25 12.03 -11.07
C GLN A 274 13.57 10.68 -10.86
N TYR A 275 12.98 10.18 -11.94
CA TYR A 275 12.37 8.86 -11.99
C TYR A 275 13.19 8.03 -12.96
N HIS A 276 13.80 6.95 -12.47
CA HIS A 276 14.55 6.02 -13.30
C HIS A 276 13.96 4.62 -13.12
N LEU A 277 12.95 4.33 -13.95
CA LEU A 277 12.12 3.12 -13.88
C LEU A 277 12.09 2.33 -15.21
N PRO A 278 13.25 2.01 -15.82
CA PRO A 278 13.30 1.35 -17.14
C PRO A 278 12.68 -0.05 -17.16
N ALA A 279 12.65 -0.79 -16.04
CA ALA A 279 12.08 -2.13 -15.99
C ALA A 279 10.57 -2.17 -15.67
N LEU A 280 9.91 -1.01 -15.50
CA LEU A 280 8.53 -0.97 -15.02
C LEU A 280 7.56 -1.42 -16.11
N THR A 281 6.86 -2.51 -15.83
CA THR A 281 5.87 -3.11 -16.75
C THR A 281 4.44 -2.95 -16.24
N GLU A 282 4.24 -2.84 -14.93
CA GLU A 282 2.92 -2.76 -14.30
C GLU A 282 2.84 -1.57 -13.34
N ALA A 283 1.83 -0.72 -13.51
CA ALA A 283 1.53 0.34 -12.55
C ALA A 283 0.04 0.42 -12.21
N SER A 284 -0.27 0.67 -10.95
CA SER A 284 -1.62 0.96 -10.45
C SER A 284 -1.59 2.25 -9.64
N LEU A 285 -2.26 3.29 -10.11
CA LEU A 285 -2.27 4.61 -9.50
C LEU A 285 -3.71 4.96 -9.09
N ARG A 286 -3.95 5.12 -7.80
CA ARG A 286 -5.23 5.59 -7.26
C ARG A 286 -5.11 7.04 -6.86
N LEU A 287 -5.91 7.89 -7.47
CA LEU A 287 -5.95 9.31 -7.20
C LEU A 287 -7.20 9.63 -6.39
N THR A 288 -7.06 10.40 -5.31
CA THR A 288 -8.18 10.76 -4.43
C THR A 288 -8.18 12.25 -4.16
N ASP A 289 -9.26 12.92 -4.57
CA ASP A 289 -9.47 14.34 -4.28
C ASP A 289 -9.96 14.51 -2.82
N THR A 290 -9.16 15.19 -2.00
CA THR A 290 -9.47 15.49 -0.60
C THR A 290 -10.05 16.89 -0.38
N SER A 291 -10.26 17.68 -1.46
CA SER A 291 -10.83 19.03 -1.38
C SER A 291 -12.27 19.06 -0.84
N ALA A 292 -13.07 18.02 -1.10
CA ALA A 292 -14.45 17.90 -0.64
C ALA A 292 -14.60 17.72 0.88
N ASN A 293 -13.54 17.31 1.59
CA ASN A 293 -13.56 17.06 3.03
C ASN A 293 -13.35 18.32 3.89
N VAL A 294 -13.18 19.49 3.25
CA VAL A 294 -12.90 20.77 3.92
C VAL A 294 -14.15 21.66 3.89
N HIS A 295 -15.00 21.57 4.92
CA HIS A 295 -16.06 22.56 5.15
C HIS A 295 -15.44 23.86 5.69
N LEU A 296 -15.18 24.84 4.83
CA LEU A 296 -14.74 26.19 5.23
C LEU A 296 -15.73 27.27 4.73
N PRO A 297 -15.87 28.41 5.43
CA PRO A 297 -17.00 29.33 5.25
C PRO A 297 -16.96 30.24 4.01
N ASP A 298 -15.87 30.29 3.24
CA ASP A 298 -15.71 31.21 2.10
C ASP A 298 -15.51 30.47 0.77
N HIS A 299 -16.61 30.26 0.05
CA HIS A 299 -16.71 29.37 -1.11
C HIS A 299 -16.06 29.86 -2.43
N GLN A 300 -15.75 31.15 -2.62
CA GLN A 300 -15.32 31.68 -3.93
C GLN A 300 -13.81 31.86 -4.11
N ALA A 301 -13.06 32.22 -3.05
CA ALA A 301 -11.61 32.36 -3.13
C ALA A 301 -10.89 30.99 -3.06
N TRP A 302 -11.43 30.06 -2.27
CA TRP A 302 -10.93 28.69 -2.15
C TRP A 302 -11.08 27.88 -3.46
N ASP A 303 -12.11 28.16 -4.25
CA ASP A 303 -12.41 27.42 -5.48
C ASP A 303 -11.35 27.67 -6.58
N TRP A 304 -10.82 28.89 -6.73
CA TRP A 304 -9.82 29.18 -7.77
C TRP A 304 -8.39 28.72 -7.41
N GLU A 305 -7.97 28.82 -6.14
CA GLU A 305 -6.64 28.34 -5.71
C GLU A 305 -6.58 26.81 -5.76
N ASN A 306 -7.62 26.11 -5.32
CA ASN A 306 -7.70 24.65 -5.45
C ASN A 306 -7.71 24.21 -6.91
N ARG A 307 -8.42 24.92 -7.81
CA ARG A 307 -8.38 24.62 -9.25
C ARG A 307 -6.97 24.71 -9.82
N LYS A 308 -6.20 25.73 -9.42
CA LYS A 308 -4.81 25.88 -9.86
C LYS A 308 -3.92 24.76 -9.32
N LEU A 309 -4.09 24.37 -8.06
CA LEU A 309 -3.35 23.27 -7.44
C LEU A 309 -3.67 21.92 -8.08
N ILE A 310 -4.94 21.64 -8.35
CA ILE A 310 -5.38 20.43 -9.07
C ILE A 310 -4.78 20.40 -10.47
N ALA A 311 -4.83 21.50 -11.21
CA ALA A 311 -4.22 21.58 -12.55
C ALA A 311 -2.69 21.36 -12.51
N MET A 312 -1.99 21.94 -11.54
CA MET A 312 -0.54 21.72 -11.35
C MET A 312 -0.23 20.26 -10.98
N PHE A 313 -1.05 19.65 -10.13
CA PHE A 313 -0.91 18.24 -9.79
C PHE A 313 -1.07 17.34 -11.01
N LEU A 314 -2.12 17.57 -11.81
CA LEU A 314 -2.40 16.79 -13.01
C LEU A 314 -1.31 16.97 -14.09
N ASP A 315 -0.75 18.16 -14.22
CA ASP A 315 0.38 18.43 -15.12
C ASP A 315 1.59 17.57 -14.74
N SER A 316 1.93 17.55 -13.45
CA SER A 316 3.04 16.73 -12.97
C SER A 316 2.74 15.22 -13.00
N MET A 317 1.48 14.81 -12.80
CA MET A 317 1.06 13.42 -13.01
C MET A 317 1.22 13.00 -14.47
N CYS A 318 0.91 13.87 -15.44
CA CYS A 318 1.15 13.58 -16.85
C CYS A 318 2.64 13.51 -17.15
N GLY A 319 3.45 14.40 -16.57
CA GLY A 319 4.91 14.33 -16.63
C GLY A 319 5.48 13.03 -16.06
N PHE A 320 4.88 12.52 -14.98
CA PHE A 320 5.22 11.21 -14.42
C PHE A 320 4.83 10.06 -15.35
N LEU A 321 3.58 10.02 -15.83
CA LEU A 321 3.09 9.00 -16.75
C LEU A 321 3.90 8.96 -18.05
N ALA A 322 4.31 10.12 -18.59
CA ALA A 322 5.15 10.24 -19.78
C ALA A 322 6.52 9.55 -19.63
N ARG A 323 7.00 9.39 -18.39
CA ARG A 323 8.28 8.71 -18.10
C ARG A 323 8.14 7.19 -17.99
N LEU A 324 6.91 6.66 -17.93
CA LEU A 324 6.65 5.22 -17.82
C LEU A 324 6.68 4.54 -19.20
N THR A 325 7.78 4.68 -19.93
CA THR A 325 7.88 4.34 -21.36
C THR A 325 7.74 2.84 -21.68
N ASN A 326 8.08 1.96 -20.73
CA ASN A 326 8.05 0.50 -20.89
C ASN A 326 6.83 -0.17 -20.27
N ILE A 327 5.85 0.62 -19.81
CA ILE A 327 4.66 0.09 -19.16
C ILE A 327 3.82 -0.76 -20.13
N VAL A 328 3.36 -1.92 -19.64
CA VAL A 328 2.53 -2.89 -20.38
C VAL A 328 1.11 -2.90 -19.83
N SER A 329 0.96 -2.76 -18.51
CA SER A 329 -0.33 -2.72 -17.83
C SER A 329 -0.43 -1.48 -16.94
N LEU A 330 -1.45 -0.65 -17.16
CA LEU A 330 -1.71 0.55 -16.38
C LEU A 330 -3.13 0.53 -15.84
N HIS A 331 -3.25 0.65 -14.53
CA HIS A 331 -4.51 0.85 -13.84
C HIS A 331 -4.54 2.27 -13.27
N LEU A 332 -5.53 3.06 -13.64
CA LEU A 332 -5.78 4.40 -13.12
C LEU A 332 -7.12 4.42 -12.42
N HIS A 333 -7.14 4.87 -11.17
CA HIS A 333 -8.37 5.07 -10.41
C HIS A 333 -8.56 6.56 -10.07
N GLY A 334 -9.76 7.11 -10.23
CA GLY A 334 -10.08 8.48 -9.80
C GLY A 334 -9.38 9.58 -10.61
N PHE A 335 -8.93 9.26 -11.83
CA PHE A 335 -8.25 10.21 -12.72
C PHE A 335 -9.25 11.20 -13.34
N ILE A 336 -9.07 12.50 -13.07
CA ILE A 336 -9.90 13.58 -13.64
C ILE A 336 -9.30 14.02 -14.97
N ALA A 337 -9.68 13.33 -16.04
CA ALA A 337 -9.08 13.54 -17.36
C ALA A 337 -9.58 14.82 -18.04
N MET A 338 -10.71 15.36 -17.61
CA MET A 338 -11.30 16.62 -18.07
C MET A 338 -10.39 17.85 -17.94
N ALA A 339 -9.56 17.88 -16.90
CA ALA A 339 -8.61 18.98 -16.69
C ALA A 339 -7.48 19.00 -17.73
N LEU A 340 -7.26 17.91 -18.49
CA LEU A 340 -6.30 17.88 -19.59
C LEU A 340 -6.75 18.73 -20.79
N LEU A 341 -8.06 18.82 -21.05
CA LEU A 341 -8.59 19.51 -22.23
C LEU A 341 -8.66 21.04 -22.09
N GLN A 342 -8.45 21.59 -20.88
CA GLN A 342 -8.59 23.04 -20.64
C GLN A 342 -7.38 23.86 -21.13
N LYS A 343 -6.25 23.20 -21.44
CA LYS A 343 -5.10 23.82 -22.08
C LYS A 343 -4.87 23.13 -23.43
N GLU A 344 -4.80 23.93 -24.48
CA GLU A 344 -4.55 23.55 -25.89
C GLU A 344 -3.22 22.78 -26.14
N SER A 345 -2.55 22.28 -25.11
CA SER A 345 -1.22 21.67 -25.14
C SER A 345 -1.06 20.43 -24.25
N GLN A 346 -2.12 20.00 -23.54
CA GLN A 346 -2.05 18.87 -22.59
C GLN A 346 -2.77 17.65 -23.14
N GLU A 347 -2.04 16.78 -23.84
CA GLU A 347 -2.53 15.46 -24.25
C GLU A 347 -2.06 14.37 -23.27
N PHE A 348 -2.86 13.31 -23.13
CA PHE A 348 -2.46 12.11 -22.40
C PHE A 348 -1.13 11.58 -22.97
N PRO A 349 -0.16 11.11 -22.17
CA PRO A 349 1.15 10.72 -22.69
C PRO A 349 1.07 9.56 -23.68
N VAL A 350 1.97 9.56 -24.67
CA VAL A 350 2.07 8.48 -25.65
C VAL A 350 2.75 7.26 -25.01
N LEU A 351 1.96 6.21 -24.78
CA LEU A 351 2.41 4.96 -24.17
C LEU A 351 2.43 3.84 -25.20
N ASN A 352 3.53 3.75 -25.96
CA ASN A 352 3.66 2.83 -27.09
C ASN A 352 3.65 1.34 -26.71
N ASN A 353 4.08 0.99 -25.49
CA ASN A 353 4.17 -0.41 -25.05
C ASN A 353 2.94 -0.90 -24.30
N LEU A 354 1.98 0.00 -24.02
CA LEU A 354 0.81 -0.32 -23.22
C LEU A 354 -0.11 -1.29 -23.97
N ARG A 355 -0.44 -2.39 -23.30
CA ARG A 355 -1.34 -3.44 -23.81
C ARG A 355 -2.63 -3.54 -23.01
N ASN A 356 -2.58 -3.26 -21.71
CA ASN A 356 -3.75 -3.30 -20.85
C ASN A 356 -3.93 -1.93 -20.19
N LEU A 357 -5.09 -1.33 -20.39
CA LEU A 357 -5.48 -0.08 -19.73
C LEU A 357 -6.78 -0.33 -18.96
N HIS A 358 -6.77 -0.02 -17.68
CA HIS A 358 -7.94 -0.09 -16.82
C HIS A 358 -8.16 1.29 -16.18
N LEU A 359 -9.32 1.87 -16.47
CA LEU A 359 -9.79 3.12 -15.86
C LEU A 359 -10.94 2.78 -14.90
N GLU A 360 -10.79 3.15 -13.63
CA GLU A 360 -11.77 2.90 -12.58
C GLU A 360 -12.18 4.23 -11.93
N GLU A 361 -13.47 4.54 -11.85
CA GLU A 361 -13.97 5.82 -11.30
C GLU A 361 -13.30 7.07 -11.91
N CYS A 362 -12.88 6.99 -13.19
CA CYS A 362 -12.25 8.11 -13.90
C CYS A 362 -13.29 9.04 -14.54
N ASP A 363 -12.99 10.33 -14.60
CA ASP A 363 -13.76 11.30 -15.39
C ASP A 363 -13.15 11.42 -16.79
N VAL A 364 -13.88 10.93 -17.79
CA VAL A 364 -13.45 10.87 -19.19
C VAL A 364 -14.26 11.86 -20.07
N GLY A 365 -14.84 12.90 -19.46
CA GLY A 365 -15.82 13.84 -20.04
C GLY A 365 -15.37 14.78 -21.19
N LEU A 366 -16.29 15.67 -21.62
CA LEU A 366 -16.32 16.49 -22.86
C LEU A 366 -16.47 15.66 -24.15
N SER A 367 -17.64 15.04 -24.33
CA SER A 367 -18.06 14.40 -25.59
C SER A 367 -17.03 13.40 -26.14
N TYR A 368 -16.48 12.55 -25.26
CA TYR A 368 -15.56 11.45 -25.62
C TYR A 368 -14.19 11.90 -26.15
N GLN A 369 -13.88 13.21 -26.14
CA GLN A 369 -12.61 13.74 -26.62
C GLN A 369 -11.42 13.23 -25.79
N VAL A 370 -11.58 13.12 -24.46
CA VAL A 370 -10.52 12.58 -23.61
C VAL A 370 -10.28 11.10 -23.89
N LEU A 371 -11.34 10.28 -23.96
CA LEU A 371 -11.20 8.86 -24.29
C LEU A 371 -10.52 8.69 -25.64
N THR A 372 -10.92 9.49 -26.63
CA THR A 372 -10.31 9.51 -27.96
C THR A 372 -8.82 9.86 -27.90
N SER A 373 -8.44 10.85 -27.10
CA SER A 373 -7.04 11.24 -26.88
C SER A 373 -6.23 10.11 -26.24
N ILE A 374 -6.75 9.48 -25.18
CA ILE A 374 -6.12 8.33 -24.51
C ILE A 374 -5.92 7.17 -25.49
N LEU A 375 -6.95 6.82 -26.27
CA LEU A 375 -6.88 5.75 -27.26
C LEU A 375 -5.91 6.07 -28.40
N ARG A 376 -5.87 7.33 -28.87
CA ARG A 376 -4.89 7.77 -29.87
C ARG A 376 -3.46 7.65 -29.37
N ASN A 377 -3.23 7.92 -28.08
CA ASN A 377 -1.92 7.91 -27.46
C ASN A 377 -1.53 6.54 -26.88
N THR A 378 -2.33 5.50 -27.10
CA THR A 378 -2.06 4.10 -26.69
C THR A 378 -2.18 3.14 -27.90
N PRO A 379 -1.37 3.30 -28.95
CA PRO A 379 -1.60 2.67 -30.27
C PRO A 379 -1.56 1.13 -30.27
N ASN A 380 -0.90 0.50 -29.29
CA ASN A 380 -0.74 -0.94 -29.19
C ASN A 380 -1.65 -1.60 -28.14
N LEU A 381 -2.66 -0.88 -27.65
CA LEU A 381 -3.59 -1.39 -26.64
C LEU A 381 -4.31 -2.65 -27.14
N GLU A 382 -4.30 -3.70 -26.30
CA GLU A 382 -4.93 -5.00 -26.55
C GLU A 382 -6.20 -5.18 -25.71
N LYS A 383 -6.24 -4.65 -24.48
CA LYS A 383 -7.37 -4.75 -23.56
C LYS A 383 -7.68 -3.38 -22.95
N LEU A 384 -8.95 -2.99 -23.00
CA LEU A 384 -9.48 -1.79 -22.33
C LEU A 384 -10.53 -2.19 -21.30
N ALA A 385 -10.38 -1.74 -20.05
CA ALA A 385 -11.41 -1.86 -19.03
C ALA A 385 -11.85 -0.46 -18.56
N LEU A 386 -13.15 -0.19 -18.58
CA LEU A 386 -13.77 1.06 -18.11
C LEU A 386 -14.77 0.73 -17.02
N HIS A 387 -14.42 0.96 -15.76
CA HIS A 387 -15.27 0.60 -14.62
C HIS A 387 -15.74 1.86 -13.87
N TRP A 388 -17.05 2.04 -13.74
CA TRP A 388 -17.72 3.17 -13.06
C TRP A 388 -17.20 4.56 -13.46
N CYS A 389 -16.74 4.72 -14.71
CA CYS A 389 -16.23 5.99 -15.24
C CYS A 389 -17.38 6.96 -15.55
N THR A 390 -17.16 8.26 -15.33
CA THR A 390 -18.12 9.31 -15.67
C THR A 390 -17.86 9.86 -17.06
N PHE A 391 -18.93 10.02 -17.85
CA PHE A 391 -18.87 10.54 -19.22
C PHE A 391 -19.52 11.93 -19.37
N GLU A 392 -20.18 12.41 -18.33
CA GLU A 392 -20.70 13.77 -18.24
C GLU A 392 -19.67 14.68 -17.53
N ALA A 393 -19.56 15.93 -17.99
CA ALA A 393 -18.75 16.92 -17.28
C ALA A 393 -19.34 17.13 -15.88
N PRO A 394 -18.54 17.14 -14.80
CA PRO A 394 -19.04 17.45 -13.47
C PRO A 394 -19.75 18.83 -13.49
N PRO A 395 -20.86 19.00 -12.75
CA PRO A 395 -21.65 20.21 -12.80
C PRO A 395 -20.93 21.35 -12.07
N ILE A 396 -20.01 22.03 -12.75
CA ILE A 396 -19.44 23.29 -12.27
C ILE A 396 -19.60 24.39 -13.33
N MET A 397 -20.75 25.06 -13.22
CA MET A 397 -21.00 26.51 -13.34
C MET A 397 -19.99 27.36 -14.13
N ASN A 398 -20.31 27.67 -15.39
CA ASN A 398 -20.95 28.93 -15.80
C ASN A 398 -21.02 28.94 -17.33
N ARG A 399 -22.24 28.78 -17.88
CA ARG A 399 -22.57 28.81 -19.32
C ARG A 399 -22.28 30.15 -20.03
N ARG A 400 -21.43 31.03 -19.49
CA ARG A 400 -21.15 32.36 -20.06
C ARG A 400 -19.81 32.49 -20.79
N LYS A 401 -18.94 31.48 -20.78
CA LYS A 401 -17.69 31.51 -21.59
C LYS A 401 -17.56 30.40 -22.64
N GLU A 402 -18.36 29.34 -22.61
CA GLU A 402 -18.31 28.26 -23.62
C GLU A 402 -18.87 28.64 -25.00
N MET A 403 -19.67 29.70 -25.12
CA MET A 403 -20.12 30.17 -26.43
C MET A 403 -19.04 30.90 -27.24
N ALA A 404 -17.83 31.09 -26.70
CA ALA A 404 -16.71 31.70 -27.41
C ALA A 404 -15.67 30.68 -27.92
N SER A 405 -15.69 29.43 -27.45
CA SER A 405 -14.80 28.35 -27.92
C SER A 405 -15.50 27.32 -28.82
N SER A 406 -16.82 27.46 -29.06
CA SER A 406 -17.56 26.65 -30.05
C SER A 406 -17.21 26.97 -31.52
N LYS A 407 -16.15 27.75 -31.76
CA LYS A 407 -15.52 27.95 -33.07
C LYS A 407 -14.06 27.48 -33.07
N LEU A 408 -13.81 26.23 -32.70
CA LEU A 408 -12.66 25.51 -33.25
C LEU A 408 -13.16 24.33 -34.10
N HIS A 409 -13.08 24.57 -35.40
CA HIS A 409 -13.09 23.62 -36.51
C HIS A 409 -14.20 22.56 -36.55
N GLY A 410 -15.17 22.85 -37.44
CA GLY A 410 -15.49 21.87 -38.47
C GLY A 410 -14.21 21.46 -39.17
N SER A 411 -13.61 20.35 -38.72
CA SER A 411 -12.69 19.58 -39.54
C SER A 411 -13.34 18.23 -39.71
N THR A 412 -13.57 17.86 -40.95
CA THR A 412 -13.68 16.48 -41.39
C THR A 412 -12.45 15.75 -40.86
N THR A 413 -12.54 15.18 -39.65
CA THR A 413 -11.47 14.35 -39.12
C THR A 413 -11.48 13.07 -39.96
N PRO A 414 -10.38 12.74 -40.66
CA PRO A 414 -10.29 11.47 -41.38
C PRO A 414 -10.53 10.35 -40.36
N ALA A 415 -11.14 9.24 -40.79
CA ALA A 415 -11.41 8.09 -39.93
C ALA A 415 -10.12 7.63 -39.23
N VAL A 416 -9.91 8.08 -37.99
CA VAL A 416 -8.76 7.67 -37.19
C VAL A 416 -9.14 6.33 -36.59
N PHE A 417 -8.63 5.25 -37.18
CA PHE A 417 -8.77 3.92 -36.61
C PHE A 417 -7.95 3.80 -35.32
N TRP A 418 -8.63 3.79 -34.18
CA TRP A 418 -7.99 3.68 -32.86
C TRP A 418 -7.55 2.25 -32.56
N CYS A 419 -6.42 2.12 -31.86
CA CYS A 419 -5.92 0.88 -31.27
C CYS A 419 -6.17 -0.36 -32.14
N LYS A 420 -5.55 -0.46 -33.33
CA LYS A 420 -5.76 -1.57 -34.29
C LYS A 420 -5.52 -2.97 -33.71
N LYS A 421 -4.86 -3.05 -32.54
CA LYS A 421 -4.56 -4.29 -31.82
C LYS A 421 -5.56 -4.59 -30.69
N LEU A 422 -6.61 -3.79 -30.50
CA LEU A 422 -7.59 -4.00 -29.43
C LEU A 422 -8.34 -5.30 -29.68
N LYS A 423 -8.30 -6.20 -28.70
CA LYS A 423 -8.89 -7.55 -28.74
C LYS A 423 -10.12 -7.65 -27.85
N SER A 424 -10.11 -7.01 -26.69
CA SER A 424 -11.21 -7.07 -25.73
C SER A 424 -11.47 -5.71 -25.10
N MET A 425 -12.74 -5.45 -24.80
CA MET A 425 -13.19 -4.28 -24.06
C MET A 425 -14.17 -4.74 -22.99
N ASP A 426 -13.96 -4.31 -21.75
CA ASP A 426 -14.83 -4.61 -20.61
C ASP A 426 -15.33 -3.30 -20.00
N ILE A 427 -16.64 -3.09 -19.96
CA ILE A 427 -17.24 -1.87 -19.45
C ILE A 427 -18.22 -2.20 -18.33
N LYS A 428 -17.95 -1.66 -17.15
CA LYS A 428 -18.84 -1.72 -15.98
C LYS A 428 -19.37 -0.33 -15.71
N CYS A 429 -20.69 -0.18 -15.67
CA CYS A 429 -21.33 1.11 -15.42
C CYS A 429 -22.45 0.98 -14.39
N ARG A 430 -22.75 2.12 -13.74
CA ARG A 430 -23.90 2.25 -12.84
C ARG A 430 -25.17 2.22 -13.68
N LYS A 431 -26.26 1.67 -13.13
CA LYS A 431 -27.59 1.61 -13.79
C LYS A 431 -28.08 2.96 -14.31
N GLU A 432 -27.71 4.06 -13.65
CA GLU A 432 -28.13 5.42 -14.00
C GLU A 432 -27.48 5.93 -15.31
N ASP A 433 -26.37 5.33 -15.75
CA ASP A 433 -25.58 5.75 -16.92
C ASP A 433 -25.86 4.91 -18.20
N GLU A 434 -26.86 4.02 -18.18
CA GLU A 434 -27.16 3.13 -19.32
C GLU A 434 -27.41 3.89 -20.65
N THR A 435 -28.01 5.08 -20.57
CA THR A 435 -28.28 5.90 -21.77
C THR A 435 -27.02 6.56 -22.33
N HIS A 436 -26.05 6.90 -21.47
CA HIS A 436 -24.73 7.40 -21.87
C HIS A 436 -23.90 6.30 -22.51
N MET A 437 -24.06 5.06 -22.04
CA MET A 437 -23.33 3.90 -22.53
C MET A 437 -23.57 3.58 -24.00
N ALA A 438 -24.81 3.65 -24.48
CA ALA A 438 -25.12 3.47 -25.89
C ALA A 438 -24.40 4.49 -26.79
N ARG A 439 -24.22 5.72 -26.28
CA ARG A 439 -23.51 6.79 -26.98
C ARG A 439 -21.99 6.58 -26.94
N VAL A 440 -21.43 6.14 -25.81
CA VAL A 440 -20.00 5.77 -25.69
C VAL A 440 -19.65 4.68 -26.71
N LEU A 441 -20.42 3.59 -26.73
CA LEU A 441 -20.19 2.48 -27.66
C LEU A 441 -20.34 2.92 -29.13
N SER A 442 -21.30 3.79 -29.42
CA SER A 442 -21.50 4.35 -30.76
C SER A 442 -20.28 5.16 -31.22
N GLU A 443 -19.73 6.03 -30.38
CA GLU A 443 -18.54 6.82 -30.72
C GLU A 443 -17.28 5.96 -30.85
N ILE A 444 -17.09 4.96 -29.97
CA ILE A 444 -15.99 4.00 -30.11
C ILE A 444 -16.10 3.23 -31.43
N SER A 445 -17.31 2.80 -31.81
CA SER A 445 -17.53 2.06 -33.05
C SER A 445 -17.20 2.89 -34.30
N LYS A 446 -17.45 4.21 -34.29
CA LYS A 446 -17.10 5.12 -35.39
C LYS A 446 -15.59 5.25 -35.60
N GLY A 447 -14.81 5.12 -34.52
CA GLY A 447 -13.36 5.17 -34.54
C GLY A 447 -12.68 3.84 -34.83
N MET A 448 -13.43 2.77 -35.15
CA MET A 448 -12.88 1.43 -35.39
C MET A 448 -13.29 0.86 -36.75
N ALA A 449 -12.49 -0.07 -37.27
CA ALA A 449 -12.87 -0.83 -38.45
C ALA A 449 -14.07 -1.74 -38.08
N PRO A 450 -15.10 -1.87 -38.93
CA PRO A 450 -16.28 -2.68 -38.62
C PRO A 450 -15.95 -4.13 -38.20
N GLU A 451 -14.99 -4.75 -38.89
CA GLU A 451 -14.49 -6.10 -38.58
C GLU A 451 -13.80 -6.20 -37.21
N GLN A 452 -13.08 -5.14 -36.82
CA GLN A 452 -12.43 -5.04 -35.52
C GLN A 452 -13.47 -4.87 -34.42
N TRP A 453 -14.49 -4.03 -34.65
CA TRP A 453 -15.58 -3.80 -33.70
C TRP A 453 -16.37 -5.09 -33.41
N GLU A 454 -16.70 -5.88 -34.43
CA GLU A 454 -17.41 -7.16 -34.24
C GLU A 454 -16.59 -8.17 -33.43
N ARG A 455 -15.25 -8.18 -33.59
CA ARG A 455 -14.36 -9.03 -32.76
C ARG A 455 -14.30 -8.59 -31.30
N VAL A 456 -14.26 -7.28 -31.06
CA VAL A 456 -14.26 -6.73 -29.68
C VAL A 456 -15.63 -6.95 -29.02
N LYS A 457 -16.71 -6.84 -29.80
CA LYS A 457 -18.09 -7.03 -29.35
C LYS A 457 -18.43 -8.48 -28.97
N THR A 458 -17.72 -9.45 -29.54
CA THR A 458 -17.98 -10.88 -29.29
C THR A 458 -17.16 -11.47 -28.13
N SER A 459 -16.28 -10.68 -27.50
CA SER A 459 -15.56 -11.08 -26.29
C SER A 459 -16.52 -11.14 -25.08
N ASP A 460 -16.37 -12.17 -24.24
CA ASP A 460 -17.35 -12.70 -23.25
C ASP A 460 -18.03 -11.72 -22.25
N THR A 461 -17.69 -10.43 -22.23
CA THR A 461 -18.46 -9.38 -21.53
C THR A 461 -18.01 -8.03 -22.06
N ILE A 462 -18.76 -7.40 -22.97
CA ILE A 462 -18.50 -6.00 -23.36
C ILE A 462 -19.02 -5.05 -22.29
N VAL A 463 -20.22 -5.35 -21.78
CA VAL A 463 -20.95 -4.49 -20.86
C VAL A 463 -21.58 -5.36 -19.80
N SER A 464 -21.26 -5.10 -18.54
CA SER A 464 -22.02 -5.58 -17.40
C SER A 464 -22.53 -4.37 -16.62
N VAL A 465 -23.84 -4.32 -16.40
CA VAL A 465 -24.48 -3.31 -15.55
C VAL A 465 -24.57 -3.89 -14.15
N GLU A 466 -23.96 -3.22 -13.17
CA GLU A 466 -23.93 -3.63 -11.75
C GLU A 466 -24.75 -2.66 -10.88
#